data_AF-A0A7X4E1W2-F1
#
_entry.id   AF-A0A7X4E1W2-F1
#
_cell.length_a   1.000
_cell.length_b   1.000
_cell.length_c   1.000
_cell.angle_alpha   90.00
_cell.angle_beta   90.00
_cell.angle_gamma   90.00
#
_symmetry.space_group_name_H-M   'P 1'
#
loop_
_entity.id
_entity.type
_entity.pdbx_description
1 polymer ?
#
loop_
_entity_poly.entity_id
_entity_poly.type
_entity_poly.pdbx_seq_one_letter_code
_entity_poly.pdbx_strand_id
1 'polypeptide(L)'
;MRKVLLYSLLLFTGLALSQALPALTGDAHDGVATVVRVLTMTGLAFIMIHVGFEFHIDRSRPKQYGWDYAVAFTAASFPWILVTAYFVFVMLPPDLWTSFDAIKETLLAGRFAAPTSAGVLFSMLAAAGLGATWLFRKARILAIFDDLDTVLL
;
A
#
# COMPACT_ATOMS: atom_id res chain seq x y z
N MET A 1 8.24 -19.34 10.72
CA MET A 1 9.29 -18.37 11.13
C MET A 1 10.34 -18.12 10.05
N ARG A 2 10.88 -19.15 9.36
CA ARG A 2 11.91 -18.98 8.31
C ARG A 2 11.55 -18.00 7.17
N LYS A 3 10.27 -17.98 6.75
CA LYS A 3 9.76 -17.04 5.73
C LYS A 3 9.73 -15.59 6.21
N VAL A 4 9.32 -15.34 7.47
CA VAL A 4 9.29 -13.99 8.05
C VAL A 4 10.70 -13.41 8.10
N LEU A 5 11.68 -14.21 8.56
CA LEU A 5 13.07 -13.79 8.63
C LEU A 5 13.64 -13.48 7.23
N LEU A 6 13.30 -14.28 6.22
CA LEU A 6 13.69 -14.01 4.83
C LEU A 6 13.10 -12.68 4.32
N TYR A 7 11.81 -12.42 4.54
CA TYR A 7 11.17 -11.17 4.11
C TYR A 7 11.74 -9.96 4.86
N SER A 8 12.00 -10.08 6.16
CA SER A 8 12.66 -9.03 6.93
C SER A 8 14.08 -8.76 6.43
N LEU A 9 14.87 -9.80 6.14
CA LEU A 9 16.21 -9.63 5.58
C LEU A 9 16.17 -8.97 4.20
N LEU A 10 15.23 -9.36 3.33
CA LEU A 10 15.05 -8.72 2.03
C LEU A 10 14.74 -7.22 2.18
N LEU A 11 13.88 -6.86 3.15
CA LEU A 11 13.55 -5.46 3.44
C LEU A 11 14.78 -4.68 3.93
N PHE A 12 15.52 -5.20 4.91
CA PHE A 12 16.72 -4.55 5.42
C PHE A 12 17.82 -4.43 4.37
N THR A 13 18.00 -5.46 3.54
CA THR A 13 18.96 -5.44 2.44
C THR A 13 18.55 -4.38 1.41
N GLY A 14 17.28 -4.33 1.02
CA GLY A 14 16.76 -3.32 0.10
C GLY A 14 16.94 -1.89 0.63
N LEU A 15 16.71 -1.67 1.94
CA LEU A 15 16.94 -0.38 2.59
C LEU A 15 18.43 0.00 2.59
N ALA A 16 19.33 -0.92 2.95
CA ALA A 16 20.76 -0.64 2.96
C ALA A 16 21.28 -0.36 1.53
N LEU A 17 20.84 -1.15 0.55
CA LEU A 17 21.19 -0.96 -0.84
C LEU A 17 20.64 0.35 -1.41
N SER A 18 19.45 0.81 -1.02
CA SER A 18 18.89 2.08 -1.53
C SER A 18 19.72 3.29 -1.12
N GLN A 19 20.38 3.24 0.04
CA GLN A 19 21.28 4.29 0.51
C GLN A 19 22.66 4.23 -0.16
N ALA A 20 23.15 3.02 -0.47
CA ALA A 20 24.46 2.81 -1.09
C ALA A 20 24.45 2.96 -2.62
N LEU A 21 23.33 2.65 -3.29
CA LEU A 21 23.20 2.67 -4.75
C LEU A 21 23.55 4.02 -5.37
N PRO A 22 23.06 5.17 -4.87
CA PRO A 22 23.39 6.48 -5.42
C PRO A 22 24.90 6.76 -5.39
N ALA A 23 25.58 6.36 -4.31
CA ALA A 23 27.03 6.52 -4.18
C ALA A 23 27.84 5.57 -5.08
N LEU A 24 27.30 4.38 -5.39
CA LEU A 24 27.96 3.37 -6.22
C LEU A 24 27.73 3.54 -7.73
N THR A 25 26.62 4.18 -8.12
CA THR A 25 26.20 4.27 -9.54
C THR A 25 26.58 5.58 -10.22
N GLY A 26 26.92 6.64 -9.46
CA GLY A 26 27.39 7.91 -10.01
C GLY A 26 26.48 8.42 -11.14
N ASP A 27 27.04 8.64 -12.33
CA ASP A 27 26.32 9.15 -13.50
C ASP A 27 25.31 8.15 -14.11
N ALA A 28 25.39 6.85 -13.76
CA ALA A 28 24.46 5.82 -14.23
C ALA A 28 23.18 5.69 -13.35
N HIS A 29 23.02 6.58 -12.37
CA HIS A 29 21.92 6.53 -11.40
C HIS A 29 20.54 6.48 -12.07
N ASP A 30 20.29 7.33 -13.06
CA ASP A 30 18.98 7.41 -13.73
C ASP A 30 18.63 6.13 -14.49
N GLY A 31 19.62 5.50 -15.12
CA GLY A 31 19.44 4.22 -15.81
C GLY A 31 19.09 3.10 -14.84
N VAL A 32 19.81 3.01 -13.71
CA VAL A 32 19.55 2.02 -12.67
C VAL A 32 18.20 2.27 -11.99
N ALA A 33 17.86 3.53 -11.68
CA ALA A 33 16.58 3.90 -11.11
C ALA A 33 15.40 3.51 -12.02
N THR A 34 15.56 3.72 -13.33
CA THR A 34 14.56 3.30 -14.33
C THR A 34 14.37 1.79 -14.34
N VAL A 35 15.46 1.01 -14.35
CA VAL A 35 15.38 -0.46 -14.31
C VAL A 35 14.71 -0.94 -13.02
N VAL A 36 15.10 -0.40 -11.85
CA VAL A 36 14.50 -0.72 -10.56
C VAL A 36 13.00 -0.39 -10.57
N ARG A 37 12.62 0.76 -11.13
CA ARG A 37 11.22 1.17 -11.26
C ARG A 37 10.42 0.20 -12.15
N VAL A 38 10.96 -0.20 -13.30
CA VAL A 38 10.31 -1.18 -14.19
C VAL A 38 10.12 -2.53 -13.48
N LEU A 39 11.15 -3.02 -12.78
CA LEU A 39 11.05 -4.27 -12.02
C LEU A 39 10.03 -4.17 -10.88
N THR A 40 10.01 -3.05 -10.16
CA THR A 40 9.06 -2.79 -9.08
C THR A 40 7.63 -2.74 -9.60
N MET A 41 7.38 -2.01 -10.69
CA MET A 41 6.05 -1.92 -11.30
C MET A 41 5.60 -3.27 -11.87
N THR A 42 6.52 -4.06 -12.42
CA THR A 42 6.23 -5.43 -12.88
C THR A 42 5.83 -6.32 -11.69
N GLY A 43 6.55 -6.23 -10.57
CA GLY A 43 6.22 -6.94 -9.33
C GLY A 43 4.86 -6.53 -8.77
N LEU A 44 4.57 -5.23 -8.75
CA LEU A 44 3.27 -4.69 -8.33
C LEU A 44 2.13 -5.24 -9.21
N ALA A 45 2.31 -5.21 -10.54
CA ALA A 45 1.32 -5.76 -11.47
C ALA A 45 1.09 -7.26 -11.24
N PHE A 46 2.16 -8.03 -11.02
CA PHE A 46 2.06 -9.46 -10.70
C PHE A 46 1.25 -9.73 -9.42
N ILE A 47 1.51 -8.94 -8.36
CA ILE A 47 0.77 -9.03 -7.08
C ILE A 47 -0.71 -8.69 -7.32
N MET A 48 -1.00 -7.60 -8.03
CA MET A 48 -2.37 -7.17 -8.34
C MET A 48 -3.15 -8.19 -9.18
N ILE A 49 -2.50 -8.84 -10.15
CA ILE A 49 -3.12 -9.92 -10.94
C ILE A 49 -3.45 -11.13 -10.06
N HIS A 50 -2.53 -11.56 -9.20
CA HIS A 50 -2.79 -12.68 -8.26
C HIS A 50 -3.94 -12.37 -7.31
N VAL A 51 -3.93 -11.16 -6.77
CA VAL A 51 -5.00 -10.65 -5.92
C VAL A 51 -6.35 -10.68 -6.65
N GLY A 52 -6.40 -10.28 -7.93
CA GLY A 52 -7.59 -10.33 -8.76
C GLY A 52 -8.15 -11.74 -8.97
N PHE A 53 -7.28 -12.75 -9.11
CA PHE A 53 -7.71 -14.16 -9.23
C PHE A 53 -8.34 -14.70 -7.95
N GLU A 54 -7.94 -14.17 -6.79
CA GLU A 54 -8.48 -14.58 -5.49
C GLU A 54 -9.89 -14.02 -5.23
N PHE A 55 -10.36 -13.10 -6.08
CA PHE A 55 -11.65 -12.42 -5.96
C PHE A 55 -12.71 -13.04 -6.88
N HIS A 56 -13.58 -13.85 -6.29
CA HIS A 56 -14.81 -14.31 -6.96
C HIS A 56 -15.99 -13.42 -6.55
N ILE A 57 -16.52 -12.63 -7.49
CA ILE A 57 -17.77 -11.88 -7.30
C ILE A 57 -18.94 -12.86 -7.39
N ASP A 58 -19.65 -13.05 -6.27
CA ASP A 58 -20.95 -13.69 -6.28
C ASP A 58 -22.03 -12.67 -6.65
N ARG A 59 -22.47 -12.72 -7.92
CA ARG A 59 -23.49 -11.78 -8.45
C ARG A 59 -24.88 -11.95 -7.83
N SER A 60 -25.10 -12.96 -6.98
CA SER A 60 -26.41 -13.20 -6.34
C SER A 60 -26.76 -12.20 -5.23
N ARG A 61 -25.79 -11.45 -4.67
CA ARG A 61 -26.01 -10.54 -3.52
C ARG A 61 -25.38 -9.14 -3.69
N PRO A 62 -25.77 -8.35 -4.70
CA PRO A 62 -25.13 -7.06 -5.01
C PRO A 62 -25.24 -6.03 -3.88
N LYS A 63 -26.33 -6.04 -3.09
CA LYS A 63 -26.50 -5.11 -1.95
C LYS A 63 -25.45 -5.29 -0.86
N GLN A 64 -25.01 -6.52 -0.61
CA GLN A 64 -24.00 -6.80 0.40
C GLN A 64 -22.62 -6.25 -0.02
N TYR A 65 -22.28 -6.36 -1.30
CA TYR A 65 -21.05 -5.79 -1.85
C TYR A 65 -21.04 -4.26 -1.82
N GLY A 66 -22.18 -3.60 -2.06
CA GLY A 66 -22.28 -2.15 -1.93
C GLY A 66 -22.00 -1.67 -0.50
N TRP A 67 -22.47 -2.41 0.51
CA TRP A 67 -22.14 -2.12 1.90
C TRP A 67 -20.67 -2.39 2.21
N ASP A 68 -20.12 -3.50 1.72
CA ASP A 68 -18.71 -3.84 1.92
C ASP A 68 -17.78 -2.81 1.27
N TYR A 69 -18.16 -2.25 0.11
CA TYR A 69 -17.46 -1.15 -0.54
C TYR A 69 -17.58 0.16 0.27
N ALA A 70 -18.77 0.51 0.78
CA ALA A 70 -18.92 1.70 1.63
C ALA A 70 -18.06 1.60 2.91
N VAL A 71 -18.00 0.42 3.52
CA VAL A 71 -17.13 0.15 4.67
C VAL A 71 -15.65 0.24 4.27
N ALA A 72 -15.25 -0.34 3.13
CA ALA A 72 -13.88 -0.25 2.61
C ALA A 72 -13.46 1.20 2.34
N PHE A 73 -14.31 1.96 1.64
CA PHE A 73 -14.10 3.36 1.32
C PHE A 73 -13.94 4.22 2.60
N THR A 74 -14.78 3.97 3.60
CA THR A 74 -14.67 4.67 4.89
C THR A 74 -13.39 4.28 5.62
N ALA A 75 -13.05 2.98 5.61
CA ALA A 75 -11.84 2.45 6.22
C ALA A 75 -10.55 2.98 5.55
N ALA A 76 -10.58 3.33 4.26
CA ALA A 76 -9.47 3.93 3.54
C ALA A 76 -9.41 5.46 3.71
N SER A 77 -10.57 6.12 3.69
CA SER A 77 -10.67 7.59 3.75
C SER A 77 -10.32 8.17 5.11
N PHE A 78 -10.69 7.48 6.20
CA PHE A 78 -10.41 7.98 7.56
C PHE A 78 -8.91 8.05 7.87
N PRO A 79 -8.11 6.97 7.67
CA PRO A 79 -6.67 7.02 7.81
C PRO A 79 -6.04 8.07 6.90
N TRP A 80 -6.50 8.18 5.65
CA TRP A 80 -5.99 9.18 4.72
C TRP A 80 -6.16 10.62 5.24
N ILE A 81 -7.36 10.98 5.72
CA ILE A 81 -7.61 12.31 6.28
C ILE A 81 -6.76 12.55 7.52
N LEU A 82 -6.68 11.58 8.43
CA LEU A 82 -5.93 11.72 9.68
C LEU A 82 -4.42 11.85 9.44
N VAL A 83 -3.85 11.03 8.54
CA VAL A 83 -2.43 11.09 8.17
C VAL A 83 -2.12 12.39 7.43
N THR A 84 -3.00 12.82 6.52
CA THR A 84 -2.84 14.11 5.84
C THR A 84 -2.89 15.27 6.83
N ALA A 85 -3.83 15.26 7.78
CA ALA A 85 -3.90 16.27 8.83
C ALA A 85 -2.63 16.25 9.71
N TYR A 86 -2.11 15.07 10.04
CA TYR A 86 -0.84 14.95 10.76
C TYR A 86 0.31 15.57 9.97
N PHE A 87 0.43 15.27 8.68
CA PHE A 87 1.50 15.84 7.86
C PHE A 87 1.37 17.36 7.72
N VAL A 88 0.16 17.90 7.58
CA VAL A 88 -0.06 19.35 7.49
C VAL A 88 0.21 20.06 8.82
N PHE A 89 -0.34 19.58 9.93
CA PHE A 89 -0.29 20.32 11.20
C PHE A 89 0.94 20.04 12.06
N VAL A 90 1.61 18.90 11.87
CA VAL A 90 2.77 18.51 12.69
C VAL A 90 4.06 18.55 11.89
N MET A 91 4.05 18.09 10.64
CA MET A 91 5.26 17.93 9.84
C MET A 91 5.56 19.13 8.95
N LEU A 92 4.52 19.79 8.42
CA LEU A 92 4.66 20.95 7.54
C LEU A 92 4.86 22.22 8.38
N PRO A 93 5.87 23.05 8.07
CA PRO A 93 6.07 24.34 8.73
C PRO A 93 4.81 25.22 8.66
N PRO A 94 4.45 25.94 9.75
CA PRO A 94 3.25 26.79 9.81
C PRO A 94 3.16 27.81 8.67
N ASP A 95 4.31 28.30 8.19
CA ASP A 95 4.41 29.29 7.12
C ASP A 95 3.91 28.76 5.76
N LEU A 96 3.85 27.43 5.60
CA LEU A 96 3.45 26.75 4.37
C LEU A 96 2.02 26.21 4.42
N TRP A 97 1.29 26.38 5.53
CA TRP A 97 -0.08 25.87 5.67
C TRP A 97 -1.08 26.51 4.71
N THR A 98 -0.79 27.72 4.22
CA THR A 98 -1.63 28.42 3.24
C THR A 98 -1.18 28.18 1.80
N SER A 99 -0.04 27.51 1.60
CA SER A 99 0.46 27.16 0.27
C SER A 99 -0.33 26.00 -0.30
N PHE A 100 -1.03 26.27 -1.41
CA PHE A 100 -1.82 25.27 -2.10
C PHE A 100 -0.96 24.11 -2.62
N ASP A 101 0.24 24.40 -3.10
CA ASP A 101 1.17 23.37 -3.60
C ASP A 101 1.66 22.48 -2.46
N ALA A 102 2.00 23.06 -1.30
CA ALA A 102 2.45 22.28 -0.15
C ALA A 102 1.32 21.38 0.39
N ILE A 103 0.09 21.88 0.48
CA ILE A 103 -1.07 21.07 0.89
C ILE A 103 -1.32 19.94 -0.12
N LYS A 104 -1.22 20.20 -1.42
CA LYS A 104 -1.43 19.19 -2.47
C LYS A 104 -0.41 18.06 -2.37
N GLU A 105 0.87 18.39 -2.24
CA GLU A 105 1.93 17.40 -2.04
C GLU A 105 1.72 16.60 -0.75
N THR A 106 1.29 17.26 0.32
CA THR A 106 1.02 16.63 1.61
C THR A 106 -0.19 15.68 1.55
N LEU A 107 -1.22 16.04 0.79
CA LEU A 107 -2.40 15.23 0.55
C LEU A 107 -2.09 13.99 -0.30
N LEU A 108 -1.19 14.13 -1.29
CA LEU A 108 -0.63 13.01 -2.05
C LEU A 108 0.21 12.10 -1.16
N ALA A 109 1.10 12.65 -0.33
CA ALA A 109 1.90 11.88 0.62
C ALA A 109 1.02 11.10 1.61
N GLY A 110 -0.02 11.74 2.16
CA GLY A 110 -1.00 11.08 3.02
C GLY A 110 -1.74 9.95 2.29
N ARG A 111 -2.00 10.10 0.99
CA ARG A 111 -2.67 9.07 0.18
C ARG A 111 -1.78 7.84 -0.02
N PHE A 112 -0.48 8.00 -0.23
CA PHE A 112 0.46 6.88 -0.33
C PHE A 112 0.71 6.17 1.00
N ALA A 113 0.48 6.86 2.12
CA ALA A 113 0.66 6.30 3.47
C ALA A 113 -0.60 5.61 4.04
N ALA A 114 -1.77 5.87 3.46
CA ALA A 114 -3.05 5.30 3.90
C ALA A 114 -3.28 3.82 3.54
N PRO A 115 -2.91 3.29 2.35
CA PRO A 115 -3.29 1.94 1.96
C PRO A 115 -2.63 0.85 2.80
N THR A 116 -3.38 -0.25 2.95
CA THR A 116 -2.94 -1.43 3.67
C THR A 116 -2.29 -2.43 2.71
N SER A 117 -1.08 -2.89 3.01
CA SER A 117 -0.46 -3.98 2.25
C SER A 117 -1.17 -5.32 2.52
N ALA A 118 -2.11 -5.68 1.63
CA ALA A 118 -2.89 -6.91 1.70
C ALA A 118 -1.99 -8.16 1.84
N GLY A 119 -0.90 -8.22 1.08
CA GLY A 119 0.03 -9.35 1.06
C GLY A 119 0.74 -9.61 2.40
N VAL A 120 1.15 -8.55 3.12
CA VAL A 120 1.79 -8.67 4.44
C VAL A 120 0.76 -9.12 5.48
N LEU A 121 -0.43 -8.49 5.46
CA LEU A 121 -1.53 -8.84 6.36
C LEU A 121 -1.95 -10.31 6.22
N PHE A 122 -2.05 -10.83 5.00
CA PHE A 122 -2.40 -12.25 4.78
C PHE A 122 -1.33 -13.20 5.25
N SER A 123 -0.06 -12.87 5.01
CA SER A 123 1.07 -13.66 5.50
C SER A 123 1.07 -13.76 7.03
N MET A 124 0.72 -12.67 7.71
CA MET A 124 0.58 -12.62 9.17
C MET A 124 -0.64 -13.40 9.67
N LEU A 125 -1.82 -13.19 9.09
CA LEU A 125 -3.06 -13.88 9.50
C LEU A 125 -3.00 -15.38 9.24
N ALA A 126 -2.38 -15.82 8.14
CA ALA A 126 -2.12 -17.22 7.86
C ALA A 126 -1.15 -17.83 8.88
N ALA A 127 -0.09 -17.09 9.25
CA ALA A 127 0.85 -17.53 10.28
C ALA A 127 0.21 -17.62 11.68
N ALA A 128 -0.80 -16.79 11.96
CA ALA A 128 -1.59 -16.83 13.20
C ALA A 128 -2.68 -17.93 13.22
N GLY A 129 -2.79 -18.76 12.17
CA GLY A 129 -3.80 -19.82 12.08
C GLY A 129 -5.22 -19.32 11.76
N LEU A 130 -5.38 -18.05 11.41
CA LEU A 130 -6.68 -17.42 11.15
C LEU A 130 -7.12 -17.52 9.68
N GLY A 131 -6.36 -18.19 8.82
CA GLY A 131 -6.58 -18.25 7.36
C GLY A 131 -7.94 -18.83 6.92
N ALA A 132 -8.61 -19.62 7.76
CA ALA A 132 -9.93 -20.17 7.45
C ALA A 132 -11.11 -19.35 8.02
N THR A 133 -10.83 -18.27 8.75
CA THR A 133 -11.87 -17.52 9.45
C THR A 133 -12.65 -16.58 8.52
N TRP A 134 -13.88 -16.25 8.93
CA TRP A 134 -14.67 -15.22 8.26
C TRP A 134 -13.95 -13.87 8.20
N LEU A 135 -13.22 -13.53 9.28
CA LEU A 135 -12.40 -12.31 9.37
C LEU A 135 -11.36 -12.26 8.25
N PHE A 136 -10.64 -13.37 8.01
CA PHE A 136 -9.68 -13.47 6.92
C PHE A 136 -10.32 -13.25 5.54
N ARG A 137 -11.52 -13.82 5.32
CA ARG A 137 -12.24 -13.64 4.05
C ARG A 137 -12.70 -12.19 3.86
N LYS A 138 -13.22 -11.53 4.90
CA LYS A 138 -13.66 -10.13 4.83
C LYS A 138 -12.50 -9.14 4.73
N ALA A 139 -11.47 -9.30 5.56
CA ALA A 139 -10.28 -8.46 5.53
C ALA A 139 -9.59 -8.53 4.16
N ARG A 140 -9.61 -9.71 3.53
CA ARG A 140 -9.12 -9.87 2.16
C ARG A 140 -9.92 -9.05 1.16
N ILE A 141 -11.25 -9.16 1.15
CA ILE A 141 -12.08 -8.36 0.24
C ILE A 141 -11.85 -6.86 0.45
N LEU A 142 -11.76 -6.40 1.70
CA LEU A 142 -11.48 -4.99 2.01
C LEU A 142 -10.11 -4.53 1.51
N ALA A 143 -9.05 -5.31 1.77
CA ALA A 143 -7.69 -4.93 1.38
C ALA A 143 -7.50 -4.91 -0.15
N ILE A 144 -8.25 -5.74 -0.89
CA ILE A 144 -8.26 -5.70 -2.36
C ILE A 144 -8.92 -4.42 -2.88
N PHE A 145 -10.04 -4.02 -2.29
CA PHE A 145 -10.69 -2.76 -2.66
C PHE A 145 -9.80 -1.55 -2.32
N ASP A 146 -9.12 -1.58 -1.18
CA ASP A 146 -8.16 -0.55 -0.76
C ASP A 146 -6.94 -0.44 -1.72
N ASP A 147 -6.34 -1.57 -2.10
CA ASP A 147 -5.25 -1.62 -3.09
C ASP A 147 -5.71 -1.13 -4.48
N LEU A 148 -6.92 -1.49 -4.92
CA LEU A 148 -7.48 -1.06 -6.21
C LEU A 148 -7.79 0.45 -6.22
N ASP A 149 -8.38 0.96 -5.15
CA ASP A 149 -8.71 2.39 -5.00
C ASP A 149 -7.45 3.26 -4.92
N THR A 150 -6.32 2.71 -4.47
CA THR A 150 -5.05 3.45 -4.42
C THR A 150 -4.25 3.43 -5.71
N VAL A 151 -4.42 2.40 -6.56
CA VAL A 151 -3.76 2.35 -7.88
C VAL A 151 -4.54 3.09 -8.97
N LEU A 152 -5.88 3.17 -8.87
CA LEU A 152 -6.73 3.81 -9.87
C LEU A 152 -6.83 5.36 -9.76
N LEU A 153 -6.34 5.95 -8.68
CA LEU A 153 -6.42 7.39 -8.38
C LEU A 153 -5.06 8.08 -8.49
#